data_AF-A0A523ME27-F1
#
_entry.id   AF-A0A523ME27-F1
#
_cell.length_a   1.000
_cell.length_b   1.000
_cell.length_c   1.000
_cell.angle_alpha   90.00
_cell.angle_beta   90.00
_cell.angle_gamma   90.00
#
_symmetry.space_group_name_H-M   'P 1'
#
loop_
_entity.id
_entity.type
_entity.pdbx_description
1 polymer ?
#
loop_
_entity_poly.entity_id
_entity_poly.type
_entity_poly.pdbx_seq_one_letter_code
_entity_poly.pdbx_strand_id
1 'polypeptide(L)'
;MAAKGTKPDRYAVVGHPVDHSRSPLIHQLFARQTGENITYELIDASPEEFEVAVRGFAAAGGKGLNITSPHKQAAFEISTER
;
A
#
# COMPACT_ATOMS: atom_id res chain seq x y z
N MET A 1 -28.60 8.51 -5.79
CA MET A 1 -27.94 8.46 -7.11
C MET A 1 -26.49 8.04 -6.85
N ALA A 2 -26.07 6.87 -7.35
CA ALA A 2 -24.66 6.47 -7.22
C ALA A 2 -23.82 7.41 -8.08
N ALA A 3 -22.83 8.07 -7.47
CA ALA A 3 -21.92 8.93 -8.21
C ALA A 3 -21.24 8.11 -9.33
N LYS A 4 -21.11 8.70 -10.53
CA LYS A 4 -20.31 8.16 -11.63
C LYS A 4 -18.96 7.70 -11.07
N GLY A 5 -18.71 6.39 -11.13
CA GLY A 5 -17.66 5.72 -10.35
C GLY A 5 -16.28 6.26 -10.64
N THR A 6 -15.72 7.00 -9.68
CA THR A 6 -14.30 7.31 -9.63
C THR A 6 -13.50 6.02 -9.49
N LYS A 7 -12.33 5.94 -10.14
CA LYS A 7 -11.40 4.82 -9.94
C LYS A 7 -11.03 4.75 -8.45
N PRO A 8 -11.01 3.57 -7.82
CA PRO A 8 -10.65 3.46 -6.41
C PRO A 8 -9.22 3.92 -6.18
N ASP A 9 -8.97 4.60 -5.06
CA ASP A 9 -7.63 4.93 -4.61
C ASP A 9 -6.88 3.66 -4.22
N ARG A 10 -5.60 3.58 -4.59
CA ARG A 10 -4.79 2.37 -4.42
C ARG A 10 -3.86 2.50 -3.23
N TYR A 11 -3.96 1.55 -2.31
CA TYR A 11 -3.09 1.41 -1.15
C TYR A 11 -2.54 -0.01 -1.06
N ALA A 12 -1.43 -0.17 -0.35
CA ALA A 12 -0.83 -1.48 -0.13
C ALA A 12 -0.05 -1.57 1.18
N VAL A 13 0.34 -2.79 1.55
CA VAL A 13 1.42 -3.04 2.50
C VAL A 13 2.58 -3.74 1.80
N VAL A 14 3.80 -3.22 2.00
CA VAL A 14 5.05 -3.79 1.47
C VAL A 14 5.82 -4.46 2.60
N GLY A 15 6.24 -5.71 2.39
CA GLY A 15 6.99 -6.52 3.35
C GLY A 15 7.66 -7.73 2.70
N HIS A 16 8.40 -8.51 3.47
CA HIS A 16 8.93 -9.80 3.04
C HIS A 16 9.22 -10.74 4.23
N PRO A 17 8.55 -11.91 4.33
CA PRO A 17 7.30 -12.25 3.65
C PRO A 17 6.13 -11.38 4.15
N VAL A 18 5.12 -11.15 3.31
CA VAL A 18 3.96 -10.28 3.66
C VAL A 18 2.60 -10.97 3.60
N ASP A 19 2.54 -12.20 3.11
CA ASP A 19 1.32 -13.00 2.87
C ASP A 19 0.42 -13.19 4.11
N HIS A 20 1.01 -13.25 5.30
CA HIS A 20 0.29 -13.37 6.58
C HIS A 20 -0.37 -12.07 7.06
N SER A 21 -0.17 -10.95 6.37
CA SER A 21 -0.70 -9.66 6.79
C SER A 21 -2.23 -9.62 6.73
N ARG A 22 -2.85 -9.22 7.85
CA ARG A 22 -4.30 -8.97 7.93
C ARG A 22 -4.69 -7.57 7.47
N SER A 23 -3.73 -6.72 7.09
CA SER A 23 -4.01 -5.34 6.68
C SER A 23 -5.02 -5.23 5.53
N PRO A 24 -4.98 -6.05 4.46
CA PRO A 24 -5.99 -5.97 3.39
C PRO A 24 -7.41 -6.14 3.90
N LEU A 25 -7.64 -7.12 4.79
CA LEU A 25 -8.95 -7.35 5.39
C LEU A 25 -9.39 -6.14 6.24
N ILE A 26 -8.50 -5.64 7.11
CA ILE A 26 -8.80 -4.53 8.02
C ILE A 26 -9.16 -3.26 7.23
N HIS A 27 -8.35 -2.90 6.22
CA HIS A 27 -8.56 -1.70 5.41
C HIS A 27 -9.80 -1.81 4.51
N GLN A 28 -10.09 -2.99 3.95
CA GLN A 28 -11.33 -3.21 3.19
C GLN A 28 -12.57 -3.10 4.08
N LEU A 29 -12.53 -3.62 5.31
CA LEU A 29 -13.64 -3.47 6.26
C LEU A 29 -13.84 -2.01 6.66
N PHE A 30 -12.76 -1.29 6.93
CA PHE A 30 -12.81 0.14 7.25
C PHE A 30 -13.42 0.94 6.10
N ALA A 31 -12.95 0.72 4.86
CA ALA A 31 -13.46 1.39 3.68
C ALA A 31 -14.96 1.18 3.47
N ARG A 32 -15.45 -0.05 3.69
CA ARG A 32 -16.89 -0.36 3.64
C ARG A 32 -17.67 0.39 4.73
N GLN A 33 -17.10 0.50 5.93
CA GLN A 33 -17.75 1.18 7.05
C GLN A 33 -17.84 2.69 6.83
N THR A 34 -16.82 3.30 6.21
CA THR A 34 -16.73 4.75 6.01
C THR A 34 -17.24 5.22 4.66
N GLY A 35 -17.53 4.29 3.73
CA GLY A 35 -17.93 4.63 2.37
C GLY A 35 -16.78 5.06 1.46
N GLU A 36 -15.53 4.77 1.86
CA GLU A 36 -14.35 5.08 1.07
C GLU A 36 -14.19 4.11 -0.10
N ASN A 37 -13.79 4.64 -1.25
CA ASN A 37 -13.59 3.87 -2.47
C ASN A 37 -12.10 3.56 -2.68
N ILE A 38 -11.61 2.50 -2.02
CA ILE A 38 -10.20 2.12 -2.06
C ILE A 38 -10.01 0.65 -2.44
N THR A 39 -8.84 0.34 -2.99
CA THR A 39 -8.27 -1.01 -3.01
C THR A 39 -7.08 -1.09 -2.06
N TYR A 40 -6.93 -2.23 -1.39
CA TYR A 40 -5.78 -2.49 -0.52
C TYR A 40 -5.16 -3.85 -0.85
N GLU A 41 -3.88 -3.86 -1.26
CA GLU A 41 -3.17 -5.06 -1.72
C GLU A 41 -1.91 -5.39 -0.91
N LEU A 42 -1.39 -6.60 -1.11
CA LEU A 42 -0.11 -7.07 -0.55
C LEU A 42 0.97 -6.93 -1.62
N ILE A 43 2.10 -6.35 -1.27
CA ILE A 43 3.29 -6.30 -2.13
C ILE A 43 4.41 -7.03 -1.40
N ASP A 44 4.67 -8.25 -1.83
CA ASP A 44 5.84 -9.01 -1.37
C ASP A 44 7.04 -8.58 -2.21
N ALA A 45 8.04 -7.96 -1.58
CA ALA A 45 9.22 -7.44 -2.25
C ALA A 45 10.45 -7.76 -1.41
N SER A 46 11.47 -8.40 -2.00
CA SER A 46 12.71 -8.66 -1.28
C SER A 46 13.42 -7.33 -0.89
N PRO A 47 14.40 -7.35 0.03
CA PRO A 47 15.18 -6.16 0.37
C PRO A 47 15.80 -5.45 -0.85
N GLU A 48 16.23 -6.22 -1.85
CA GLU A 48 16.82 -5.72 -3.09
C GLU A 48 15.79 -5.08 -4.03
N GLU A 49 14.54 -5.53 -3.97
CA GLU A 49 13.45 -5.07 -4.83
C GLU A 49 12.63 -3.94 -4.20
N PHE A 50 12.80 -3.70 -2.90
CA PHE A 50 11.95 -2.80 -2.10
C PHE A 50 11.79 -1.40 -2.72
N GLU A 51 12.90 -0.74 -3.05
CA GLU A 51 12.86 0.62 -3.58
C GLU A 51 12.16 0.66 -4.96
N VAL A 52 12.42 -0.33 -5.82
CA VAL A 52 11.76 -0.47 -7.12
C VAL A 52 10.27 -0.65 -6.95
N ALA A 53 9.85 -1.49 -5.99
CA ALA A 53 8.43 -1.73 -5.69
C ALA A 53 7.73 -0.45 -5.21
N VAL A 54 8.35 0.31 -4.30
CA VAL A 54 7.80 1.59 -3.80
C VAL A 54 7.66 2.60 -4.93
N ARG A 55 8.73 2.83 -5.71
CA ARG A 55 8.73 3.81 -6.80
C ARG A 55 7.76 3.40 -7.92
N GLY A 56 7.72 2.12 -8.25
CA GLY A 56 6.80 1.57 -9.24
C GLY A 56 5.33 1.73 -8.83
N PHE A 57 5.01 1.48 -7.56
CA PHE A 57 3.66 1.68 -7.03
C PHE A 57 3.24 3.14 -7.09
N ALA A 58 4.12 4.06 -6.68
CA ALA A 58 3.87 5.50 -6.75
C ALA A 58 3.66 5.97 -8.20
N ALA A 59 4.55 5.55 -9.13
CA ALA A 59 4.45 5.88 -10.55
C ALA A 59 3.16 5.34 -11.19
N ALA A 60 2.64 4.20 -10.72
CA ALA A 60 1.37 3.61 -11.15
C ALA A 60 0.12 4.29 -10.54
N GLY A 61 0.29 5.43 -9.86
CA GLY A 61 -0.79 6.21 -9.26
C GLY A 61 -1.22 5.71 -7.88
N GLY A 62 -0.38 4.92 -7.21
CA GLY A 62 -0.58 4.53 -5.81
C GLY A 62 -0.64 5.75 -4.88
N LYS A 63 -1.53 5.70 -3.88
CA LYS A 63 -1.80 6.84 -2.98
C LYS A 63 -1.15 6.71 -1.61
N GLY A 64 -0.73 5.51 -1.21
CA GLY A 64 0.00 5.30 0.04
C GLY A 64 0.38 3.85 0.27
N LEU A 65 1.41 3.64 1.10
CA LEU A 65 1.94 2.33 1.44
C LEU A 65 2.15 2.24 2.95
N ASN A 66 1.71 1.13 3.54
CA ASN A 66 2.23 0.69 4.83
C ASN A 66 3.52 -0.09 4.61
N ILE A 67 4.50 0.11 5.48
CA ILE A 67 5.79 -0.59 5.41
C ILE A 67 5.92 -1.50 6.63
N THR A 68 6.23 -2.78 6.39
CA THR A 68 6.52 -3.76 7.45
C THR A 68 7.91 -4.36 7.30
N SER A 69 8.26 -5.30 8.18
CA SER A 69 9.56 -5.98 8.18
C SER A 69 9.89 -6.58 6.80
N PRO A 70 11.16 -6.51 6.35
CA PRO A 70 12.32 -5.85 6.97
C PRO A 70 12.52 -4.37 6.58
N HIS A 71 11.57 -3.76 5.87
CA HIS A 71 11.81 -2.57 5.04
C HIS A 71 11.76 -1.22 5.72
N LYS A 72 11.53 -1.17 7.04
CA LYS A 72 11.27 0.10 7.75
C LYS A 72 12.43 1.10 7.64
N GLN A 73 13.66 0.60 7.74
CA GLN A 73 14.86 1.44 7.63
C GLN A 73 15.06 1.95 6.19
N ALA A 74 14.94 1.06 5.21
CA ALA A 74 15.04 1.42 3.79
C ALA A 74 13.97 2.45 3.39
N ALA A 75 12.74 2.32 3.91
CA ALA A 75 11.66 3.28 3.67
C ALA A 75 12.01 4.69 4.19
N PHE A 76 12.66 4.78 5.35
CA PHE A 76 13.11 6.05 5.91
C PHE A 76 14.20 6.69 5.04
N GLU A 77 15.14 5.89 4.54
CA GLU A 77 16.25 6.36 3.71
C GLU A 77 15.81 6.94 2.37
N ILE A 78 14.74 6.42 1.77
CA ILE A 78 14.21 6.88 0.49
C ILE A 78 13.13 7.97 0.62
N SER A 79 12.77 8.38 1.85
CA SER A 79 11.78 9.43 2.08
C SER A 79 12.28 10.79 1.62
N THR A 80 11.41 11.57 0.97
CA THR A 80 11.73 12.94 0.52
C THR A 80 11.53 13.98 1.61
N GLU A 81 10.88 13.63 2.72
CA GLU A 81 10.56 14.50 3.85
C GLU A 81 10.88 13.79 5.17
N ARG A 82 11.21 14.56 6.22
CA ARG A 82 11.60 14.07 7.55
C ARG A 82 10.52 14.31 8.58
#